data_AF-A0A4W3JZ78-F1
#
_entry.id   AF-A0A4W3JZ78-F1
#
_cell.length_a   1.000
_cell.length_b   1.000
_cell.length_c   1.000
_cell.angle_alpha   90.00
_cell.angle_beta   90.00
_cell.angle_gamma   90.00
#
_symmetry.space_group_name_H-M   'P 1'
#
loop_
_entity.id
_entity.type
_entity.pdbx_description
1 polymer ?
#
loop_
_entity_poly.entity_id
_entity_poly.type
_entity_poly.pdbx_seq_one_letter_code
_entity_poly.pdbx_strand_id
1 'polypeptide(L)'
;MSAFQYRGAPGPNPVTAPVPDYMSEEKLQEKARKWQQLQAKRYAEKRKFGFVDAQKEDMPPEHVRKIIRDHGDMTNRKFRHDKRVYLGALKYMPHAVLKLLENMPMPWEQIRDVSVLYHITGAISFVNEIPWVIEPVYIAQWGTMWIMMRREKRDRRHFKRMRFPPFDDEEPPLDYADNILDVEPLEAIQMELDSEEDGPVAEWFYDHQPLKDNPKHVNGSTYRRWQFTLPMMSTLYRLANQLLTDLVDDNYFYLFDLKAFFTSKALNMAIPGGPKFEPLVRDVNLQDEDWNEFNDINKIIIRQPIRTEYKIAFPYLYNNLPHHVHLTWYHTPNVVFIKTEDPDLPAFYFDPLINPISHRHSVKSQEPLPDDDEEFELPELLEPFLKDSPLYSDHTANGIALLWAPRPFNLRSGKTRRALDIPLVKNWYREHCPAGQPVKVRVSYQKLLKYYVLNALKHRPPKAQKKSRSFIWTPL
;
A
#
# COMPACT_ATOMS: atom_id res chain seq x y z
N MET A 1 -53.90 -15.89 121.82
CA MET A 1 -52.51 -16.34 122.03
C MET A 1 -51.62 -15.60 121.06
N SER A 2 -50.61 -14.88 121.58
CA SER A 2 -49.29 -14.51 120.99
C SER A 2 -49.19 -14.18 119.48
N ALA A 3 -48.57 -13.09 119.00
CA ALA A 3 -47.62 -12.14 119.55
C ALA A 3 -47.52 -10.91 118.60
N PHE A 4 -47.14 -9.74 119.15
CA PHE A 4 -46.67 -8.58 118.39
C PHE A 4 -45.16 -8.70 118.14
N GLN A 5 -44.67 -8.28 116.95
CA GLN A 5 -43.60 -7.28 116.82
C GLN A 5 -43.35 -6.87 115.36
N TYR A 6 -42.65 -5.74 115.21
CA TYR A 6 -42.80 -4.70 114.20
C TYR A 6 -41.66 -4.67 113.15
N ARG A 7 -42.00 -4.19 111.94
CA ARG A 7 -41.22 -3.44 110.91
C ARG A 7 -39.93 -3.99 110.27
N GLY A 8 -39.99 -4.05 108.94
CA GLY A 8 -38.88 -3.76 108.00
C GLY A 8 -39.45 -3.22 106.68
N ALA A 9 -38.98 -2.07 106.19
CA ALA A 9 -39.50 -1.37 105.01
C ALA A 9 -39.08 -2.03 103.68
N PRO A 10 -39.87 -1.91 102.59
CA PRO A 10 -39.45 -2.37 101.26
C PRO A 10 -38.47 -1.37 100.61
N GLY A 11 -37.28 -1.85 100.25
CA GLY A 11 -36.30 -1.10 99.45
C GLY A 11 -36.71 -0.99 97.97
N PRO A 12 -36.16 -0.03 97.22
CA PRO A 12 -36.58 0.27 95.86
C PRO A 12 -36.03 -0.73 94.82
N ASN A 13 -36.78 -0.85 93.72
CA ASN A 13 -36.54 -1.74 92.58
C ASN A 13 -35.12 -1.61 91.96
N PRO A 14 -34.58 -2.68 91.36
CA PRO A 14 -33.29 -2.66 90.69
C PRO A 14 -33.32 -1.75 89.45
N VAL A 15 -32.30 -0.90 89.35
CA VAL A 15 -32.04 0.01 88.23
C VAL A 15 -31.65 -0.82 87.00
N THR A 16 -32.46 -0.78 85.96
CA THR A 16 -32.10 -1.28 84.62
C THR A 16 -31.04 -0.37 84.00
N ALA A 17 -29.90 -0.94 83.60
CA ALA A 17 -28.89 -0.26 82.82
C ALA A 17 -29.47 0.28 81.49
N PRO A 18 -29.06 1.46 81.01
CA PRO A 18 -29.58 1.99 79.75
C PRO A 18 -29.03 1.21 78.56
N VAL A 19 -29.95 0.78 77.71
CA VAL A 19 -29.73 0.17 76.39
C VAL A 19 -29.12 1.23 75.46
N PRO A 20 -28.13 0.90 74.59
CA PRO A 20 -27.51 1.89 73.71
C PRO A 20 -28.54 2.50 72.75
N ASP A 21 -28.44 3.81 72.58
CA ASP A 21 -29.31 4.67 71.77
C ASP A 21 -29.43 4.11 70.33
N TYR A 22 -30.51 3.39 70.05
CA TYR A 22 -30.84 2.96 68.69
C TYR A 22 -31.25 4.19 67.90
N MET A 23 -30.39 4.61 66.99
CA MET A 23 -30.72 5.66 66.01
C MET A 23 -32.11 5.42 65.40
N SER A 24 -32.91 6.47 65.24
CA SER A 24 -34.24 6.38 64.63
C SER A 24 -34.19 5.75 63.23
N GLU A 25 -35.23 4.99 62.87
CA GLU A 25 -35.35 4.29 61.58
C GLU A 25 -35.14 5.23 60.37
N GLU A 26 -35.58 6.47 60.50
CA GLU A 26 -35.39 7.53 59.51
C GLU A 26 -33.90 7.87 59.29
N LYS A 27 -33.09 7.94 60.36
CA LYS A 27 -31.64 8.16 60.26
C LYS A 27 -30.91 6.96 59.66
N LEU A 28 -31.41 5.74 59.90
CA LEU A 28 -30.89 4.52 59.29
C LEU A 28 -31.17 4.47 57.77
N GLN A 29 -32.38 4.84 57.35
CA GLN A 29 -32.73 4.96 55.94
C GLN A 29 -31.91 6.05 55.23
N GLU A 30 -31.69 7.20 55.88
CA GLU A 30 -30.85 8.26 55.31
C GLU A 30 -29.39 7.81 55.17
N LYS A 31 -28.87 7.07 56.17
CA LYS A 31 -27.53 6.48 56.12
C LYS A 31 -27.41 5.43 55.01
N ALA A 32 -28.41 4.57 54.84
CA ALA A 32 -28.47 3.59 53.75
C ALA A 32 -28.51 4.27 52.37
N ARG A 33 -29.31 5.34 52.22
CA ARG A 33 -29.37 6.13 50.98
C ARG A 33 -28.04 6.81 50.67
N LYS A 34 -27.40 7.43 51.67
CA LYS A 34 -26.06 8.03 51.53
C LYS A 34 -25.01 6.97 51.18
N TRP A 35 -25.09 5.79 51.79
CA TRP A 35 -24.22 4.66 51.47
C TRP A 35 -24.42 4.17 50.03
N GLN A 36 -25.66 4.00 49.60
CA GLN A 36 -25.98 3.57 48.24
C GLN A 36 -25.49 4.59 47.19
N GLN A 37 -25.71 5.89 47.41
CA GLN A 37 -25.20 6.95 46.53
C GLN A 37 -23.66 6.99 46.51
N LEU A 38 -23.02 6.79 47.67
CA LEU A 38 -21.57 6.74 47.78
C LEU A 38 -21.00 5.54 47.03
N GLN A 39 -21.60 4.36 47.19
CA GLN A 39 -21.18 3.12 46.54
C GLN A 39 -21.39 3.19 45.02
N ALA A 40 -22.55 3.68 44.57
CA ALA A 40 -22.85 3.88 43.15
C ALA A 40 -21.87 4.86 42.48
N LYS A 41 -21.49 5.95 43.16
CA LYS A 41 -20.49 6.91 42.64
C LYS A 41 -19.06 6.37 42.71
N ARG A 42 -18.73 5.61 43.76
CA ARG A 42 -17.38 5.07 44.01
C ARG A 42 -17.03 3.95 43.02
N TYR A 43 -17.97 3.05 42.76
CA TYR A 43 -17.82 1.91 41.85
C TYR A 43 -18.52 2.13 40.50
N ALA A 44 -18.68 3.40 40.09
CA ALA A 44 -19.13 3.72 38.74
C ALA A 44 -18.13 3.18 37.71
N GLU A 45 -18.60 2.74 36.54
CA GLU A 45 -17.73 2.14 35.52
C GLU A 45 -16.57 3.03 35.08
N LYS A 46 -16.75 4.36 35.11
CA LYS A 46 -15.69 5.34 34.83
C LYS A 46 -14.55 5.39 35.84
N ARG A 47 -14.70 4.72 37.00
CA ARG A 47 -13.69 4.65 38.08
C ARG A 47 -13.02 3.29 38.17
N LYS A 48 -13.31 2.36 37.25
CA LYS A 48 -12.62 1.07 37.20
C LYS A 48 -11.14 1.27 36.88
N PHE A 49 -10.28 0.47 37.49
CA PHE A 49 -8.86 0.47 37.16
C PHE A 49 -8.67 0.08 35.69
N GLY A 50 -7.89 0.86 34.94
CA GLY A 50 -7.77 0.69 33.48
C GLY A 50 -8.92 1.32 32.67
N PHE A 51 -9.78 2.14 33.28
CA PHE A 51 -10.69 2.99 32.51
C PHE A 51 -9.87 4.00 31.70
N VAL A 52 -10.16 4.06 30.40
CA VAL A 52 -9.64 5.09 29.50
C VAL A 52 -10.79 6.04 29.26
N ASP A 53 -10.56 7.33 29.53
CA ASP A 53 -11.55 8.37 29.27
C ASP A 53 -11.90 8.45 27.78
N ALA A 54 -13.01 9.13 27.49
CA ALA A 54 -13.48 9.31 26.12
C ALA A 54 -12.38 9.88 25.22
N GLN A 55 -12.35 9.41 23.97
CA GLN A 55 -11.43 9.90 22.96
C GLN A 55 -11.67 11.40 22.73
N LYS A 56 -10.60 12.15 22.48
CA LYS A 56 -10.73 13.55 22.06
C LYS A 56 -11.42 13.59 20.70
N GLU A 57 -12.56 14.25 20.66
CA GLU A 57 -13.32 14.53 19.44
C GLU A 57 -12.68 15.68 18.66
N ASP A 58 -13.06 15.78 17.39
CA ASP A 58 -12.60 16.85 16.51
C ASP A 58 -13.17 18.21 16.95
N MET A 59 -12.31 19.23 16.92
CA MET A 59 -12.69 20.61 17.21
C MET A 59 -13.18 21.32 15.94
N PRO A 60 -14.04 22.34 16.05
CA PRO A 60 -14.47 23.13 14.89
C PRO A 60 -13.27 23.74 14.14
N PRO A 61 -13.24 23.71 12.79
CA PRO A 61 -12.11 24.18 12.00
C PRO A 61 -11.84 25.68 12.17
N GLU A 62 -12.85 26.48 12.54
CA GLU A 62 -12.73 27.91 12.82
C GLU A 62 -11.85 28.17 14.04
N HIS A 63 -11.80 27.24 15.00
CA HIS A 63 -11.04 27.39 16.22
C HIS A 63 -9.54 27.54 15.92
N VAL A 64 -8.97 26.63 15.12
CA VAL A 64 -7.55 26.69 14.75
C VAL A 64 -7.27 27.90 13.84
N ARG A 65 -8.17 28.20 12.88
CA ARG A 65 -8.02 29.38 12.01
C ARG A 65 -7.95 30.68 12.81
N LYS A 66 -8.84 30.84 13.79
CA LYS A 66 -8.86 32.00 14.68
C LYS A 66 -7.60 32.10 15.54
N ILE A 67 -7.12 30.99 16.10
CA ILE A 67 -5.88 30.98 16.89
C ILE A 67 -4.71 31.47 16.05
N ILE A 68 -4.56 30.96 14.82
CA ILE A 68 -3.47 31.35 13.92
C ILE A 68 -3.56 32.83 13.54
N ARG A 69 -4.77 33.31 13.20
CA ARG A 69 -5.02 34.72 12.88
C ARG A 69 -4.74 35.66 14.05
N ASP A 70 -5.13 35.28 15.27
CA ASP A 70 -4.92 36.09 16.48
C ASP A 70 -3.42 36.18 16.85
N HIS A 71 -2.64 35.11 16.63
CA HIS A 71 -1.20 35.08 16.93
C HIS A 71 -0.36 35.83 15.87
N GLY A 72 -0.77 35.75 14.59
CA GLY A 72 -0.14 36.46 13.48
C GLY A 72 1.37 36.26 13.40
N ASP A 73 2.12 37.36 13.35
CA ASP A 73 3.58 37.39 13.30
C ASP A 73 4.26 37.44 14.69
N MET A 74 3.49 37.25 15.76
CA MET A 74 3.96 37.31 17.15
C MET A 74 4.58 38.66 17.57
N THR A 75 4.29 39.76 16.88
CA THR A 75 4.72 41.12 17.29
C THR A 75 3.97 41.62 18.53
N ASN A 76 2.71 41.20 18.70
CA ASN A 76 1.85 41.63 19.80
C ASN A 76 2.36 41.14 21.18
N ARG A 77 2.46 42.06 22.16
CA ARG A 77 2.90 41.76 23.53
C ARG A 77 1.98 40.79 24.27
N LYS A 78 0.71 40.67 23.88
CA LYS A 78 -0.28 39.74 24.47
C LYS A 78 0.21 38.29 24.46
N PHE A 79 0.89 37.86 23.38
CA PHE A 79 1.33 36.48 23.17
C PHE A 79 2.82 36.27 23.50
N ARG A 80 3.41 37.12 24.37
CA ARG A 80 4.83 37.06 24.73
C ARG A 80 5.24 35.71 25.34
N HIS A 81 4.35 35.09 26.13
CA HIS A 81 4.63 33.81 26.79
C HIS A 81 4.73 32.65 25.79
N ASP A 82 3.99 32.73 24.67
CA ASP A 82 3.92 31.67 23.67
C ASP A 82 5.11 31.66 22.71
N LYS A 83 5.86 32.77 22.59
CA LYS A 83 7.07 32.85 21.75
C LYS A 83 8.06 31.72 22.01
N ARG A 84 8.22 31.32 23.27
CA ARG A 84 9.11 30.21 23.66
C ARG A 84 8.64 28.88 23.07
N VAL A 85 7.33 28.66 23.00
CA VAL A 85 6.73 27.44 22.46
C VAL A 85 6.89 27.39 20.95
N TYR A 86 6.68 28.50 20.24
CA TYR A 86 6.90 28.59 18.79
C TYR A 86 8.35 28.25 18.40
N LEU A 87 9.34 28.77 19.14
CA LEU A 87 10.75 28.41 18.94
C LEU A 87 11.02 26.92 19.24
N GLY A 88 10.38 26.37 20.29
CA GLY A 88 10.48 24.95 20.61
C GLY A 88 9.88 24.03 19.55
N ALA A 89 8.81 24.48 18.88
CA ALA A 89 8.10 23.72 17.85
C ALA A 89 8.93 23.55 16.57
N LEU A 90 9.89 24.45 16.29
CA LEU A 90 10.78 24.37 15.14
C LEU A 90 11.51 23.03 15.03
N LYS A 91 11.84 22.39 16.16
CA LYS A 91 12.43 21.05 16.22
C LYS A 91 11.61 20.00 15.45
N TYR A 92 10.28 20.13 15.44
CA TYR A 92 9.36 19.19 14.81
C TYR A 92 8.86 19.63 13.43
N MET A 93 9.30 20.81 12.95
CA MET A 93 8.93 21.33 11.63
C MET A 93 9.24 20.35 10.49
N PRO A 94 10.38 19.65 10.44
CA PRO A 94 10.63 18.65 9.38
C PRO A 94 9.61 17.52 9.36
N HIS A 95 9.06 17.14 10.52
CA HIS A 95 8.03 16.11 10.61
C HIS A 95 6.67 16.62 10.14
N ALA A 96 6.32 17.87 10.44
CA ALA A 96 5.12 18.52 9.91
C ALA A 96 5.18 18.63 8.38
N VAL A 97 6.31 19.09 7.83
CA VAL A 97 6.53 19.19 6.38
C VAL A 97 6.42 17.83 5.71
N LEU A 98 7.02 16.78 6.28
CA LEU A 98 6.90 15.42 5.74
C LEU A 98 5.44 14.96 5.65
N LYS A 99 4.65 15.16 6.71
CA LYS A 99 3.25 14.75 6.75
C LYS A 99 2.36 15.59 5.82
N LEU A 100 2.69 16.85 5.63
CA LEU A 100 2.01 17.74 4.68
C LEU A 100 2.26 17.29 3.23
N LEU A 101 3.52 17.06 2.86
CA LEU A 101 3.89 16.62 1.50
C LEU A 101 3.45 15.18 1.20
N GLU A 102 3.41 14.31 2.21
CA GLU A 102 2.89 12.94 2.03
C GLU A 102 1.40 12.92 1.65
N ASN A 103 0.62 13.91 2.08
CA ASN A 103 -0.83 13.98 1.86
C ASN A 103 -1.24 14.99 0.76
N MET A 104 -0.35 15.33 -0.18
CA MET A 104 -0.68 16.20 -1.31
C MET A 104 -1.90 15.68 -2.11
N PRO A 105 -2.90 16.54 -2.41
CA PRO A 105 -4.04 16.18 -3.26
C PRO A 105 -3.59 15.61 -4.60
N MET A 106 -4.31 14.59 -5.07
CA MET A 106 -4.01 13.98 -6.37
C MET A 106 -4.67 14.80 -7.49
N PRO A 107 -4.17 14.76 -8.75
CA PRO A 107 -4.65 15.65 -9.81
C PRO A 107 -6.13 15.50 -10.21
N TRP A 108 -6.76 14.37 -9.85
CA TRP A 108 -8.19 14.11 -10.07
C TRP A 108 -9.08 14.57 -8.92
N GLU A 109 -8.50 15.03 -7.82
CA GLU A 109 -9.20 15.61 -6.67
C GLU A 109 -9.15 17.15 -6.74
N GLN A 110 -10.28 17.80 -6.43
CA GLN A 110 -10.33 19.26 -6.30
C GLN A 110 -9.90 19.71 -4.91
N ILE A 111 -10.51 19.11 -3.88
CA ILE A 111 -10.28 19.43 -2.46
C ILE A 111 -10.02 18.12 -1.74
N ARG A 112 -9.06 18.15 -0.81
CA ARG A 112 -8.81 17.05 0.12
C ARG A 112 -8.83 17.58 1.54
N ASP A 113 -9.83 17.13 2.30
CA ASP A 113 -9.88 17.34 3.73
C ASP A 113 -9.01 16.30 4.45
N VAL A 114 -8.13 16.78 5.30
CA VAL A 114 -7.19 15.94 6.06
C VAL A 114 -7.33 16.19 7.55
N SER A 115 -7.15 15.14 8.34
CA SER A 115 -7.11 15.29 9.80
C SER A 115 -5.86 16.06 10.24
N VAL A 116 -6.05 17.11 11.05
CA VAL A 116 -4.95 17.97 11.53
C VAL A 116 -4.85 17.90 13.05
N LEU A 117 -3.65 17.59 13.54
CA LEU A 117 -3.27 17.71 14.94
C LEU A 117 -2.49 19.01 15.13
N TYR A 118 -3.08 20.00 15.80
CA TYR A 118 -2.47 21.30 16.03
C TYR A 118 -2.14 21.54 17.51
N HIS A 119 -1.12 22.35 17.78
CA HIS A 119 -0.81 22.81 19.15
C HIS A 119 -1.84 23.83 19.63
N ILE A 120 -2.21 23.83 20.91
CA ILE A 120 -3.27 24.70 21.46
C ILE A 120 -3.02 26.21 21.24
N THR A 121 -1.76 26.62 21.12
CA THR A 121 -1.36 28.01 20.82
C THR A 121 -1.15 28.28 19.33
N GLY A 122 -1.40 27.32 18.45
CA GLY A 122 -1.14 27.44 17.00
C GLY A 122 0.33 27.32 16.58
N ALA A 123 1.23 26.94 17.50
CA ALA A 123 2.68 26.90 17.23
C ALA A 123 3.11 25.97 16.09
N ILE A 124 2.38 24.87 15.88
CA ILE A 124 2.64 23.91 14.80
C ILE A 124 1.36 23.11 14.51
N SER A 125 1.21 22.70 13.25
CA SER A 125 0.12 21.86 12.75
C SER A 125 0.70 20.66 12.02
N PHE A 126 0.28 19.46 12.43
CA PHE A 126 0.65 18.20 11.79
C PHE A 126 -0.55 17.60 11.08
N VAL A 127 -0.35 17.09 9.86
CA VAL A 127 -1.35 16.23 9.22
C VAL A 127 -1.27 14.85 9.85
N ASN A 128 -2.34 14.40 10.51
CA ASN A 128 -2.41 13.14 11.25
C ASN A 128 -2.99 11.98 10.41
N GLU A 129 -2.67 11.96 9.12
CA GLU A 129 -3.19 10.96 8.19
C GLU A 129 -2.06 10.27 7.43
N ILE A 130 -2.23 8.98 7.15
CA ILE A 130 -1.35 8.23 6.26
C ILE A 130 -2.18 7.93 5.01
N PRO A 131 -1.72 8.28 3.79
CA PRO A 131 -2.50 8.14 2.57
C PRO A 131 -2.54 6.68 2.14
N TRP A 132 -3.52 5.93 2.66
CA TRP A 132 -3.80 4.56 2.25
C TRP A 132 -4.58 4.58 0.94
N VAL A 133 -4.04 3.89 -0.05
CA VAL A 133 -4.66 3.75 -1.37
C VAL A 133 -4.75 2.27 -1.74
N ILE A 134 -5.78 1.93 -2.52
CA ILE A 134 -5.92 0.60 -3.10
C ILE A 134 -5.00 0.53 -4.32
N GLU A 135 -4.05 -0.42 -4.31
CA GLU A 135 -2.98 -0.51 -5.31
C GLU A 135 -3.49 -0.55 -6.77
N PRO A 136 -4.43 -1.43 -7.18
CA PRO A 136 -4.93 -1.45 -8.55
C PRO A 136 -5.68 -0.17 -8.95
N VAL A 137 -6.48 0.41 -8.04
CA VAL A 137 -7.23 1.66 -8.30
C VAL A 137 -6.26 2.82 -8.52
N TYR A 138 -5.26 2.96 -7.66
CA TYR A 138 -4.29 4.03 -7.75
C TYR A 138 -3.47 3.98 -9.06
N ILE A 139 -3.09 2.78 -9.50
CA ILE A 139 -2.38 2.62 -10.79
C ILE A 139 -3.32 2.95 -11.95
N ALA A 140 -4.58 2.52 -11.90
CA ALA A 140 -5.58 2.85 -12.92
C ALA A 140 -5.87 4.36 -12.99
N GLN A 141 -6.03 5.04 -11.85
CA GLN A 141 -6.20 6.49 -11.78
C GLN A 141 -5.04 7.21 -12.47
N TRP A 142 -3.80 6.86 -12.13
CA TRP A 142 -2.62 7.41 -12.82
C TRP A 142 -2.53 7.00 -14.30
N GLY A 143 -3.07 5.85 -14.69
CA GLY A 143 -3.21 5.42 -16.08
C GLY A 143 -4.13 6.36 -16.86
N THR A 144 -5.29 6.70 -16.31
CA THR A 144 -6.19 7.69 -16.92
C THR A 144 -5.56 9.09 -16.95
N MET A 145 -4.82 9.48 -15.91
CA MET A 145 -4.08 10.76 -15.90
C MET A 145 -3.06 10.81 -17.02
N TRP A 146 -2.35 9.71 -17.28
CA TRP A 146 -1.39 9.62 -18.37
C TRP A 146 -2.04 9.86 -19.74
N ILE A 147 -3.22 9.29 -19.98
CA ILE A 147 -3.99 9.48 -21.22
C ILE A 147 -4.44 10.93 -21.35
N MET A 148 -5.09 11.47 -20.31
CA MET A 148 -5.61 12.84 -20.31
C MET A 148 -4.52 13.89 -20.47
N MET A 149 -3.41 13.76 -19.74
CA MET A 149 -2.28 14.69 -19.86
C MET A 149 -1.61 14.63 -21.24
N ARG A 150 -1.53 13.44 -21.87
CA ARG A 150 -0.99 13.30 -23.23
C ARG A 150 -1.91 13.92 -24.26
N ARG A 151 -3.22 13.69 -24.14
CA ARG A 151 -4.25 14.28 -25.01
C ARG A 151 -4.24 15.81 -24.91
N GLU A 152 -4.26 16.34 -23.69
CA GLU A 152 -4.23 17.77 -23.43
C GLU A 152 -2.97 18.44 -23.99
N LYS A 153 -1.81 17.80 -23.82
CA LYS A 153 -0.55 18.31 -24.37
C LYS A 153 -0.49 18.29 -25.90
N ARG A 154 -1.17 17.33 -26.54
CA ARG A 154 -1.26 17.24 -28.00
C ARG A 154 -2.21 18.31 -28.55
N ASP A 155 -3.36 18.49 -27.89
CA ASP A 155 -4.46 19.32 -28.41
C ASP A 155 -4.25 20.81 -28.10
N ARG A 156 -3.59 21.15 -26.98
CA ARG A 156 -3.33 22.54 -26.58
C ARG A 156 -2.19 23.17 -27.39
N ARG A 157 -2.48 24.23 -28.16
CA ARG A 157 -1.49 24.96 -28.98
C ARG A 157 -0.37 25.63 -28.18
N HIS A 158 -0.71 26.29 -27.06
CA HIS A 158 0.26 26.99 -26.22
C HIS A 158 0.12 26.54 -24.77
N PHE A 159 1.03 25.67 -24.32
CA PHE A 159 1.10 25.23 -22.93
C PHE A 159 2.02 26.16 -22.13
N LYS A 160 1.44 27.18 -21.49
CA LYS A 160 2.17 28.12 -20.63
C LYS A 160 2.44 27.45 -19.27
N ARG A 161 3.72 27.30 -18.91
CA ARG A 161 4.13 26.81 -17.59
C ARG A 161 3.95 27.91 -16.54
N MET A 162 3.63 27.52 -15.32
CA MET A 162 3.62 28.44 -14.18
C MET A 162 5.03 29.02 -13.93
N ARG A 163 5.06 30.21 -13.33
CA ARG A 163 6.31 30.86 -12.91
C ARG A 163 6.70 30.30 -11.54
N PHE A 164 8.00 30.21 -11.30
CA PHE A 164 8.55 29.80 -10.01
C PHE A 164 9.55 30.86 -9.55
N PRO A 165 9.40 31.42 -8.33
CA PRO A 165 8.30 31.21 -7.37
C PRO A 165 6.93 31.72 -7.88
N PRO A 166 5.79 31.19 -7.38
CA PRO A 166 4.47 31.67 -7.77
C PRO A 166 4.10 33.05 -7.21
N PHE A 167 4.60 33.39 -6.02
CA PHE A 167 4.37 34.64 -5.30
C PHE A 167 5.69 35.41 -5.16
N ASP A 168 5.63 36.73 -4.97
CA ASP A 168 6.82 37.56 -4.73
C ASP A 168 7.35 37.37 -3.29
N ASP A 169 8.63 37.63 -3.07
CA ASP A 169 9.28 37.41 -1.76
C ASP A 169 8.79 38.41 -0.68
N GLU A 170 8.29 39.58 -1.10
CA GLU A 170 7.75 40.64 -0.23
C GLU A 170 6.24 40.48 0.03
N GLU A 171 5.55 39.58 -0.69
CA GLU A 171 4.12 39.35 -0.50
C GLU A 171 3.88 38.48 0.74
N PRO A 172 3.07 38.93 1.72
CA PRO A 172 2.72 38.10 2.87
C PRO A 172 1.88 36.89 2.42
N PRO A 173 1.95 35.75 3.12
CA PRO A 173 1.10 34.60 2.82
C PRO A 173 -0.39 34.97 2.85
N LEU A 174 -1.11 34.58 1.81
CA LEU A 174 -2.55 34.82 1.69
C LEU A 174 -3.33 34.04 2.76
N ASP A 175 -4.31 34.71 3.39
CA ASP A 175 -5.23 34.03 4.30
C ASP A 175 -6.22 33.16 3.51
N TYR A 176 -6.41 31.92 3.96
CA TYR A 176 -7.31 30.95 3.36
C TYR A 176 -8.78 31.35 3.52
N ALA A 177 -9.14 31.91 4.69
CA ALA A 177 -10.53 32.26 4.99
C ALA A 177 -11.06 33.40 4.10
N ASP A 178 -10.21 34.41 3.85
CA ASP A 178 -10.63 35.62 3.14
C ASP A 178 -10.48 35.47 1.60
N ASN A 179 -9.55 34.63 1.10
CA ASN A 179 -9.24 34.56 -0.33
C ASN A 179 -9.61 33.25 -1.04
N ILE A 180 -9.67 32.12 -0.32
CA ILE A 180 -9.75 30.78 -0.94
C ILE A 180 -11.05 30.06 -0.58
N LEU A 181 -11.54 30.22 0.65
CA LEU A 181 -12.68 29.45 1.16
C LEU A 181 -13.96 29.59 0.33
N ASP A 182 -14.25 30.80 -0.14
CA ASP A 182 -15.47 31.10 -0.90
C ASP A 182 -15.31 30.94 -2.43
N VAL A 183 -14.10 30.57 -2.90
CA VAL A 183 -13.81 30.40 -4.32
C VAL A 183 -13.99 28.94 -4.72
N GLU A 184 -14.89 28.68 -5.67
CA GLU A 184 -15.06 27.34 -6.20
C GLU A 184 -13.77 26.87 -6.92
N PRO A 185 -13.27 25.67 -6.58
CA PRO A 185 -12.06 25.14 -7.20
C PRO A 185 -12.31 24.85 -8.68
N LEU A 186 -11.26 24.97 -9.48
CA LEU A 186 -11.33 24.57 -10.89
C LEU A 186 -11.62 23.07 -11.01
N GLU A 187 -12.13 22.68 -12.18
CA GLU A 187 -12.35 21.28 -12.51
C GLU A 187 -11.04 20.48 -12.44
N ALA A 188 -11.10 19.32 -11.78
CA ALA A 188 -9.97 18.41 -11.68
C ALA A 188 -9.76 17.68 -13.00
N ILE A 189 -8.60 17.02 -13.15
CA ILE A 189 -8.37 16.18 -14.33
C ILE A 189 -9.15 14.88 -14.13
N GLN A 190 -10.27 14.73 -14.83
CA GLN A 190 -11.08 13.52 -14.84
C GLN A 190 -11.32 13.08 -16.28
N MET A 191 -11.14 11.79 -16.55
CA MET A 191 -11.48 11.21 -17.85
C MET A 191 -12.95 10.86 -17.86
N GLU A 192 -13.66 11.20 -18.93
CA GLU A 192 -15.03 10.71 -19.14
C GLU A 192 -14.99 9.18 -19.28
N LEU A 193 -15.60 8.48 -18.32
CA LEU A 193 -15.71 7.02 -18.30
C LEU A 193 -16.99 6.59 -18.99
N ASP A 194 -16.96 5.46 -19.69
CA ASP A 194 -18.14 4.94 -20.37
C ASP A 194 -19.08 4.24 -19.39
N SER A 195 -20.37 4.56 -19.44
CA SER A 195 -21.37 3.99 -18.52
C SER A 195 -21.59 2.49 -18.71
N GLU A 196 -21.33 1.95 -19.90
CA GLU A 196 -21.52 0.52 -20.21
C GLU A 196 -20.24 -0.27 -19.94
N GLU A 197 -19.11 0.11 -20.57
CA GLU A 197 -17.84 -0.61 -20.41
C GLU A 197 -17.14 -0.38 -19.06
N ASP A 198 -17.21 0.84 -18.51
CA ASP A 198 -16.61 1.23 -17.22
C ASP A 198 -17.61 1.21 -16.07
N GLY A 199 -18.85 0.76 -16.32
CA GLY A 199 -19.95 0.74 -15.35
C GLY A 199 -19.60 0.23 -13.94
N PRO A 200 -18.80 -0.84 -13.77
CA PRO A 200 -18.41 -1.34 -12.44
C PRO A 200 -17.55 -0.37 -11.60
N VAL A 201 -16.94 0.64 -12.24
CA VAL A 201 -15.93 1.53 -11.64
C VAL A 201 -16.33 3.00 -11.72
N ALA A 202 -17.15 3.39 -12.71
CA ALA A 202 -17.45 4.79 -13.06
C ALA A 202 -17.88 5.68 -11.89
N GLU A 203 -18.75 5.19 -11.00
CA GLU A 203 -19.34 6.01 -9.92
C GLU A 203 -18.34 6.45 -8.84
N TRP A 204 -17.34 5.63 -8.52
CA TRP A 204 -16.46 5.83 -7.35
C TRP A 204 -15.00 6.06 -7.72
N PHE A 205 -14.67 6.03 -9.01
CA PHE A 205 -13.28 5.95 -9.47
C PHE A 205 -12.41 7.14 -9.07
N TYR A 206 -12.97 8.36 -9.07
CA TYR A 206 -12.24 9.60 -8.80
C TYR A 206 -12.40 10.13 -7.36
N ASP A 207 -13.01 9.33 -6.47
CA ASP A 207 -13.09 9.64 -5.05
C ASP A 207 -11.71 9.63 -4.38
N HIS A 208 -11.58 10.38 -3.28
CA HIS A 208 -10.35 10.42 -2.48
C HIS A 208 -10.00 9.05 -1.87
N GLN A 209 -10.97 8.41 -1.22
CA GLN A 209 -10.87 7.05 -0.68
C GLN A 209 -12.04 6.23 -1.23
N PRO A 210 -11.88 5.63 -2.42
CA PRO A 210 -12.98 4.96 -3.09
C PRO A 210 -13.60 3.83 -2.27
N LEU A 211 -14.93 3.74 -2.30
CA LEU A 211 -15.71 2.69 -1.62
C LEU A 211 -15.49 2.62 -0.09
N LYS A 212 -14.96 3.67 0.55
CA LYS A 212 -14.68 3.70 2.00
C LYS A 212 -15.87 3.29 2.87
N ASP A 213 -17.07 3.72 2.48
CA ASP A 213 -18.31 3.48 3.22
C ASP A 213 -18.97 2.15 2.86
N ASN A 214 -18.44 1.42 1.87
CA ASN A 214 -18.99 0.16 1.44
C ASN A 214 -18.29 -1.03 2.13
N PRO A 215 -18.93 -1.68 3.14
CA PRO A 215 -18.31 -2.75 3.92
C PRO A 215 -18.07 -4.03 3.12
N LYS A 216 -18.68 -4.18 1.95
CA LYS A 216 -18.51 -5.35 1.07
C LYS A 216 -17.13 -5.36 0.42
N HIS A 217 -16.60 -4.18 0.09
CA HIS A 217 -15.35 -4.05 -0.67
C HIS A 217 -14.18 -3.68 0.21
N VAL A 218 -14.40 -2.92 1.28
CA VAL A 218 -13.34 -2.52 2.22
C VAL A 218 -13.75 -2.76 3.66
N ASN A 219 -12.77 -2.91 4.55
CA ASN A 219 -13.01 -3.28 5.95
C ASN A 219 -13.50 -2.13 6.85
N GLY A 220 -13.99 -1.02 6.27
CA GLY A 220 -14.44 0.19 6.94
C GLY A 220 -13.44 1.37 6.88
N SER A 221 -13.70 2.41 7.69
CA SER A 221 -13.00 3.70 7.66
C SER A 221 -11.49 3.66 7.90
N THR A 222 -10.97 2.59 8.49
CA THR A 222 -9.52 2.37 8.63
C THR A 222 -8.80 2.08 7.31
N TYR A 223 -9.55 1.67 6.28
CA TYR A 223 -9.13 1.51 4.89
C TYR A 223 -7.83 0.69 4.71
N ARG A 224 -7.83 -0.55 5.24
CA ARG A 224 -6.63 -1.42 5.30
C ARG A 224 -6.67 -2.62 4.39
N ARG A 225 -7.86 -3.14 4.11
CA ARG A 225 -8.07 -4.36 3.32
C ARG A 225 -9.13 -4.06 2.27
N TRP A 226 -8.91 -4.58 1.08
CA TRP A 226 -9.83 -4.46 -0.05
C TRP A 226 -10.11 -5.83 -0.66
N GLN A 227 -11.31 -5.98 -1.21
CA GLN A 227 -11.82 -7.18 -1.86
C GLN A 227 -12.70 -6.76 -3.05
N PHE A 228 -12.28 -7.11 -4.26
CA PHE A 228 -12.97 -6.72 -5.49
C PHE A 228 -13.50 -7.93 -6.26
N THR A 229 -14.50 -7.65 -7.10
CA THR A 229 -15.05 -8.62 -8.05
C THR A 229 -14.19 -8.67 -9.30
N LEU A 230 -14.34 -9.73 -10.11
CA LEU A 230 -13.59 -9.87 -11.35
C LEU A 230 -13.90 -8.74 -12.36
N PRO A 231 -15.17 -8.30 -12.56
CA PRO A 231 -15.47 -7.17 -13.44
C PRO A 231 -14.77 -5.87 -13.04
N MET A 232 -14.72 -5.54 -11.74
CA MET A 232 -14.00 -4.35 -11.26
C MET A 232 -12.50 -4.47 -11.59
N MET A 233 -11.92 -5.65 -11.37
CA MET A 233 -10.49 -5.87 -11.63
C MET A 233 -10.16 -5.82 -13.12
N SER A 234 -11.02 -6.33 -14.00
CA SER A 234 -10.82 -6.27 -15.46
C SER A 234 -10.89 -4.84 -15.97
N THR A 235 -11.87 -4.05 -15.52
CA THR A 235 -11.98 -2.63 -15.89
C THR A 235 -10.77 -1.83 -15.41
N LEU A 236 -10.35 -2.01 -14.14
CA LEU A 236 -9.16 -1.34 -13.62
C LEU A 236 -7.88 -1.74 -14.35
N TYR A 237 -7.75 -3.02 -14.74
CA TYR A 237 -6.62 -3.51 -15.53
C TYR A 237 -6.57 -2.83 -16.90
N ARG A 238 -7.70 -2.77 -17.61
CA ARG A 238 -7.82 -2.10 -18.91
C ARG A 238 -7.45 -0.61 -18.84
N LEU A 239 -7.99 0.12 -17.84
CA LEU A 239 -7.70 1.54 -17.63
C LEU A 239 -6.21 1.81 -17.30
N ALA A 240 -5.53 0.84 -16.68
CA ALA A 240 -4.12 0.93 -16.31
C ALA A 240 -3.13 0.56 -17.42
N ASN A 241 -3.59 0.01 -18.56
CA ASN A 241 -2.73 -0.60 -19.58
C ASN A 241 -1.56 0.28 -20.04
N GLN A 242 -1.74 1.60 -20.13
CA GLN A 242 -0.68 2.54 -20.56
C GLN A 242 0.55 2.58 -19.63
N LEU A 243 0.40 2.18 -18.36
CA LEU A 243 1.49 2.16 -17.38
C LEU A 243 2.05 0.76 -17.17
N LEU A 244 1.32 -0.28 -17.58
CA LEU A 244 1.69 -1.67 -17.36
C LEU A 244 2.66 -2.16 -18.43
N THR A 245 3.30 -3.28 -18.10
CA THR A 245 4.14 -4.01 -19.04
C THR A 245 3.30 -5.03 -19.79
N ASP A 246 3.65 -5.27 -21.05
CA ASP A 246 3.04 -6.32 -21.86
C ASP A 246 3.69 -7.69 -21.63
N LEU A 247 4.78 -7.74 -20.85
CA LEU A 247 5.49 -8.96 -20.54
C LEU A 247 4.66 -9.87 -19.64
N VAL A 248 4.39 -11.08 -20.14
CA VAL A 248 3.71 -12.15 -19.40
C VAL A 248 4.70 -13.07 -18.70
N ASP A 249 5.89 -13.24 -19.27
CA ASP A 249 6.90 -14.19 -18.80
C ASP A 249 8.13 -13.46 -18.23
N ASP A 250 8.60 -13.95 -17.08
CA ASP A 250 9.81 -13.48 -16.41
C ASP A 250 11.09 -13.88 -17.16
N ASN A 251 11.01 -14.82 -18.11
CA ASN A 251 12.13 -15.19 -18.99
C ASN A 251 12.73 -14.00 -19.76
N TYR A 252 11.96 -12.94 -20.00
CA TYR A 252 12.49 -11.69 -20.58
C TYR A 252 13.65 -11.11 -19.76
N PHE A 253 13.63 -11.29 -18.44
CA PHE A 253 14.65 -10.78 -17.52
C PHE A 253 15.86 -11.72 -17.39
N TYR A 254 16.07 -12.67 -18.31
CA TYR A 254 17.28 -13.48 -18.33
C TYR A 254 18.52 -12.58 -18.43
N LEU A 255 19.46 -12.75 -17.48
CA LEU A 255 20.62 -11.87 -17.25
C LEU A 255 20.29 -10.40 -16.95
N PHE A 256 19.01 -10.04 -16.81
CA PHE A 256 18.54 -8.70 -16.48
C PHE A 256 17.72 -8.68 -15.18
N ASP A 257 17.99 -9.66 -14.31
CA ASP A 257 17.39 -9.82 -12.99
C ASP A 257 18.34 -9.37 -11.87
N LEU A 258 17.85 -9.35 -10.64
CA LEU A 258 18.66 -8.95 -9.49
C LEU A 258 19.89 -9.84 -9.27
N LYS A 259 19.78 -11.16 -9.54
CA LYS A 259 20.87 -12.11 -9.30
C LYS A 259 22.00 -11.90 -10.30
N ALA A 260 21.68 -11.72 -11.58
CA ALA A 260 22.66 -11.39 -12.60
C ALA A 260 23.36 -10.06 -12.29
N PHE A 261 22.62 -9.03 -11.84
CA PHE A 261 23.26 -7.75 -11.46
C PHE A 261 24.15 -7.85 -10.22
N PHE A 262 23.82 -8.69 -9.24
CA PHE A 262 24.70 -8.92 -8.08
C PHE A 262 25.99 -9.61 -8.50
N THR A 263 25.89 -10.62 -9.36
CA THR A 263 27.06 -11.34 -9.91
C THR A 263 27.91 -10.43 -10.80
N SER A 264 27.27 -9.64 -11.68
CA SER A 264 27.93 -8.61 -12.49
C SER A 264 28.72 -7.64 -11.62
N LYS A 265 28.14 -7.18 -10.51
CA LYS A 265 28.82 -6.31 -9.54
C LYS A 265 29.98 -7.01 -8.84
N ALA A 266 29.82 -8.27 -8.43
CA ALA A 266 30.84 -9.02 -7.72
C ALA A 266 32.08 -9.27 -8.59
N LEU A 267 31.87 -9.60 -9.86
CA LEU A 267 32.91 -9.88 -10.85
C LEU A 267 33.51 -8.64 -11.53
N ASN A 268 33.07 -7.43 -11.16
CA ASN A 268 33.43 -6.19 -11.85
C ASN A 268 33.19 -6.22 -13.37
N MET A 269 32.09 -6.85 -13.79
CA MET A 269 31.65 -6.93 -15.18
C MET A 269 30.42 -6.06 -15.40
N ALA A 270 30.16 -5.69 -16.64
CA ALA A 270 28.99 -4.91 -17.01
C ALA A 270 28.22 -5.62 -18.14
N ILE A 271 26.92 -5.80 -17.92
CA ILE A 271 25.98 -6.30 -18.92
C ILE A 271 25.64 -5.16 -19.87
N PRO A 272 25.53 -5.39 -21.19
CA PRO A 272 25.01 -4.39 -22.11
C PRO A 272 23.65 -3.85 -21.64
N GLY A 273 23.51 -2.53 -21.53
CA GLY A 273 22.29 -1.89 -21.00
C GLY A 273 22.13 -1.95 -19.47
N GLY A 274 22.93 -2.75 -18.76
CA GLY A 274 22.92 -2.87 -17.30
C GLY A 274 23.72 -1.78 -16.56
N PRO A 275 23.64 -1.76 -15.22
CA PRO A 275 24.36 -0.81 -14.38
C PRO A 275 25.85 -1.16 -14.25
N LYS A 276 26.68 -0.13 -14.03
CA LYS A 276 28.12 -0.25 -13.73
C LYS A 276 28.43 0.09 -12.28
N PHE A 277 29.33 -0.67 -11.67
CA PHE A 277 29.71 -0.53 -10.26
C PHE A 277 31.21 -0.38 -10.07
N GLU A 278 31.59 0.02 -8.87
CA GLU A 278 32.98 -0.02 -8.42
C GLU A 278 33.41 -1.48 -8.14
N PRO A 279 34.67 -1.86 -8.45
CA PRO A 279 35.20 -3.19 -8.15
C PRO A 279 35.10 -3.54 -6.67
N LEU A 280 34.68 -4.77 -6.35
CA LEU A 280 34.52 -5.24 -4.98
C LEU A 280 35.87 -5.57 -4.32
N VAL A 281 36.73 -6.28 -5.05
CA VAL A 281 38.10 -6.61 -4.64
C VAL A 281 39.03 -5.87 -5.60
N ARG A 282 39.91 -5.02 -5.07
CA ARG A 282 40.83 -4.19 -5.87
C ARG A 282 42.27 -4.72 -5.90
N ASP A 283 42.58 -5.68 -5.02
CA ASP A 283 43.95 -6.10 -4.72
C ASP A 283 44.37 -7.41 -5.43
N VAL A 284 43.67 -7.82 -6.49
CA VAL A 284 44.10 -8.97 -7.31
C VAL A 284 45.12 -8.49 -8.33
N ASN A 285 46.35 -8.99 -8.24
CA ASN A 285 47.37 -8.81 -9.27
C ASN A 285 46.93 -9.53 -10.56
N LEU A 286 46.31 -8.79 -11.48
CA LEU A 286 45.87 -9.31 -12.78
C LEU A 286 47.04 -9.95 -13.59
N GLN A 287 48.27 -9.50 -13.35
CA GLN A 287 49.47 -10.02 -14.03
C GLN A 287 49.80 -11.47 -13.67
N ASP A 288 49.47 -11.91 -12.44
CA ASP A 288 49.72 -13.28 -11.99
C ASP A 288 48.68 -14.27 -12.54
N GLU A 289 47.50 -13.79 -12.96
CA GLU A 289 46.49 -14.62 -13.64
C GLU A 289 46.79 -14.82 -15.14
N ASP A 290 47.37 -13.84 -15.82
CA ASP A 290 47.60 -13.91 -17.28
C ASP A 290 48.79 -14.80 -17.67
N TRP A 291 49.83 -14.88 -16.84
CA TRP A 291 51.03 -15.71 -17.08
C TRP A 291 51.09 -16.92 -16.14
N ASN A 292 50.21 -17.90 -16.38
CA ASN A 292 50.23 -19.18 -15.67
C ASN A 292 50.32 -20.36 -16.65
N GLU A 293 50.71 -21.53 -16.16
CA GLU A 293 50.92 -22.73 -16.99
C GLU A 293 49.63 -23.21 -17.69
N PHE A 294 48.47 -22.85 -17.14
CA PHE A 294 47.14 -23.18 -17.66
C PHE A 294 46.65 -22.24 -18.76
N ASN A 295 47.09 -20.97 -18.75
CA ASN A 295 46.67 -19.91 -19.66
C ASN A 295 47.62 -19.74 -20.87
N ASP A 296 48.49 -20.72 -21.13
CA ASP A 296 49.36 -20.74 -22.31
C ASP A 296 48.54 -20.74 -23.60
N ILE A 297 48.73 -19.71 -24.43
CA ILE A 297 48.01 -19.49 -25.68
C ILE A 297 48.14 -20.66 -26.67
N ASN A 298 49.24 -21.42 -26.62
CA ASN A 298 49.46 -22.56 -27.51
C ASN A 298 48.65 -23.80 -27.10
N LYS A 299 48.15 -23.84 -25.86
CA LYS A 299 47.37 -24.96 -25.30
C LYS A 299 45.86 -24.70 -25.32
N ILE A 300 45.41 -23.48 -25.61
CA ILE A 300 44.00 -23.09 -25.61
C ILE A 300 43.44 -23.07 -27.04
N ILE A 301 42.39 -23.86 -27.28
CA ILE A 301 41.65 -23.85 -28.55
C ILE A 301 40.56 -22.76 -28.49
N ILE A 302 40.80 -21.62 -29.16
CA ILE A 302 39.82 -20.53 -29.26
C ILE A 302 38.91 -20.77 -30.48
N ARG A 303 37.73 -21.35 -30.27
CA ARG A 303 36.69 -21.47 -31.31
C ARG A 303 35.74 -20.27 -31.34
N GLN A 304 35.29 -19.85 -30.17
CA GLN A 304 34.40 -18.72 -29.96
C GLN A 304 34.89 -17.93 -28.73
N PRO A 305 34.92 -16.59 -28.79
CA PRO A 305 35.34 -15.79 -27.65
C PRO A 305 34.33 -15.93 -26.49
N ILE A 306 34.85 -16.09 -25.28
CA ILE A 306 34.02 -16.15 -24.07
C ILE A 306 33.53 -14.73 -23.78
N ARG A 307 32.22 -14.51 -23.95
CA ARG A 307 31.59 -13.21 -23.70
C ARG A 307 31.32 -12.98 -22.21
N THR A 308 31.09 -11.72 -21.84
CA THR A 308 30.75 -11.34 -20.45
C THR A 308 29.44 -11.97 -20.00
N GLU A 309 28.48 -12.17 -20.91
CA GLU A 309 27.21 -12.84 -20.59
C GLU A 309 27.42 -14.27 -20.11
N TYR A 310 28.37 -15.01 -20.68
CA TYR A 310 28.68 -16.38 -20.25
C TYR A 310 29.26 -16.42 -18.84
N LYS A 311 30.13 -15.46 -18.52
CA LYS A 311 30.73 -15.28 -17.20
C LYS A 311 29.70 -14.95 -16.12
N ILE A 312 28.56 -14.37 -16.49
CA ILE A 312 27.47 -14.06 -15.54
C ILE A 312 26.46 -15.21 -15.48
N ALA A 313 26.15 -15.84 -16.62
CA ALA A 313 25.24 -16.98 -16.70
C ALA A 313 25.77 -18.20 -15.93
N PHE A 314 27.06 -18.50 -16.10
CA PHE A 314 27.73 -19.62 -15.44
C PHE A 314 28.94 -19.12 -14.64
N PRO A 315 28.71 -18.48 -13.48
CA PRO A 315 29.73 -17.71 -12.78
C PRO A 315 30.87 -18.56 -12.23
N TYR A 316 30.62 -19.82 -11.91
CA TYR A 316 31.64 -20.74 -11.39
C TYR A 316 32.46 -21.44 -12.48
N LEU A 317 32.00 -21.44 -13.74
CA LEU A 317 32.66 -22.16 -14.83
C LEU A 317 33.69 -21.29 -15.56
N TYR A 318 33.34 -20.02 -15.82
CA TYR A 318 34.14 -19.14 -16.69
C TYR A 318 34.93 -18.05 -15.94
N ASN A 319 34.96 -18.08 -14.60
CA ASN A 319 35.68 -17.11 -13.79
C ASN A 319 36.61 -17.80 -12.79
N ASN A 320 37.80 -17.20 -12.63
CA ASN A 320 38.66 -17.46 -11.49
C ASN A 320 38.11 -16.69 -10.28
N LEU A 321 38.21 -17.28 -9.08
CA LEU A 321 37.85 -16.63 -7.80
C LEU A 321 36.44 -15.99 -7.76
N PRO A 322 35.35 -16.75 -7.99
CA PRO A 322 33.98 -16.23 -7.97
C PRO A 322 33.49 -15.92 -6.54
N HIS A 323 34.05 -14.87 -5.91
CA HIS A 323 33.68 -14.42 -4.58
C HIS A 323 32.37 -13.64 -4.59
N HIS A 324 31.49 -13.89 -3.62
CA HIS A 324 30.23 -13.16 -3.42
C HIS A 324 29.27 -13.17 -4.64
N VAL A 325 29.42 -14.14 -5.54
CA VAL A 325 28.52 -14.34 -6.68
C VAL A 325 27.18 -14.91 -6.23
N HIS A 326 26.14 -14.66 -7.03
CA HIS A 326 24.83 -15.23 -6.83
C HIS A 326 24.45 -16.11 -8.02
N LEU A 327 23.83 -17.26 -7.74
CA LEU A 327 23.24 -18.09 -8.79
C LEU A 327 22.02 -17.39 -9.38
N THR A 328 21.95 -17.39 -10.71
CA THR A 328 20.83 -16.87 -11.49
C THR A 328 19.71 -17.91 -11.57
N TRP A 329 18.48 -17.43 -11.72
CA TRP A 329 17.39 -18.30 -12.12
C TRP A 329 17.58 -18.67 -13.60
N TYR A 330 17.55 -19.97 -13.92
CA TYR A 330 17.91 -20.44 -15.26
C TYR A 330 16.80 -20.21 -16.28
N HIS A 331 15.60 -20.71 -16.00
CA HIS A 331 14.48 -20.69 -16.95
C HIS A 331 13.15 -20.94 -16.24
N THR A 332 12.10 -20.24 -16.62
CA THR A 332 10.69 -20.59 -16.35
C THR A 332 10.10 -21.30 -17.57
N PRO A 333 9.13 -22.23 -17.42
CA PRO A 333 8.40 -22.73 -18.58
C PRO A 333 7.77 -21.58 -19.37
N ASN A 334 8.00 -21.55 -20.68
CA ASN A 334 7.50 -20.46 -21.53
C ASN A 334 5.98 -20.35 -21.45
N VAL A 335 5.49 -19.20 -21.00
CA VAL A 335 4.07 -18.92 -20.93
C VAL A 335 3.57 -18.53 -22.33
N VAL A 336 2.76 -19.39 -22.93
CA VAL A 336 2.15 -19.19 -24.26
C VAL A 336 0.71 -18.72 -24.11
N PHE A 337 0.53 -17.53 -23.56
CA PHE A 337 -0.78 -16.89 -23.40
C PHE A 337 -1.10 -16.01 -24.60
N ILE A 338 -2.28 -16.21 -25.20
CA ILE A 338 -2.79 -15.40 -26.31
C ILE A 338 -3.81 -14.43 -25.74
N LYS A 339 -3.56 -13.12 -25.91
CA LYS A 339 -4.50 -12.07 -25.54
C LYS A 339 -5.57 -11.95 -26.63
N THR A 340 -6.83 -12.01 -26.22
CA THR A 340 -7.98 -11.77 -27.10
C THR A 340 -8.21 -10.27 -27.22
N GLU A 341 -8.10 -9.72 -28.42
CA GLU A 341 -8.38 -8.29 -28.67
C GLU A 341 -9.87 -8.05 -28.95
N ASP A 342 -10.54 -9.02 -29.60
CA ASP A 342 -11.95 -8.90 -30.00
C ASP A 342 -12.87 -9.63 -28.99
N PRO A 343 -13.76 -8.91 -28.29
CA PRO A 343 -14.67 -9.51 -27.30
C PRO A 343 -15.81 -10.31 -27.92
N ASP A 344 -16.04 -10.16 -29.23
CA ASP A 344 -17.09 -10.88 -29.97
C ASP A 344 -16.73 -12.36 -30.19
N LEU A 345 -15.45 -12.72 -30.07
CA LEU A 345 -15.00 -14.11 -30.17
C LEU A 345 -15.31 -14.88 -28.88
N PRO A 346 -15.69 -16.16 -28.98
CA PRO A 346 -15.99 -16.96 -27.80
C PRO A 346 -14.75 -17.13 -26.92
N ALA A 347 -14.91 -17.28 -25.60
CA ALA A 347 -13.77 -17.29 -24.67
C ALA A 347 -12.76 -18.43 -24.92
N PHE A 348 -13.23 -19.57 -25.44
CA PHE A 348 -12.41 -20.70 -25.84
C PHE A 348 -12.56 -20.90 -27.34
N TYR A 349 -11.52 -20.56 -28.10
CA TYR A 349 -11.46 -20.78 -29.54
C TYR A 349 -10.05 -21.16 -29.97
N PHE A 350 -9.97 -21.77 -31.16
CA PHE A 350 -8.70 -22.08 -31.79
C PHE A 350 -8.18 -20.83 -32.50
N ASP A 351 -7.29 -20.10 -31.84
CA ASP A 351 -6.74 -18.86 -32.36
C ASP A 351 -5.85 -19.10 -33.60
N PRO A 352 -5.88 -18.22 -34.63
CA PRO A 352 -5.02 -18.35 -35.81
C PRO A 352 -3.52 -18.39 -35.54
N LEU A 353 -3.06 -17.90 -34.39
CA LEU A 353 -1.66 -18.00 -33.95
C LEU A 353 -1.26 -19.41 -33.53
N ILE A 354 -2.24 -20.29 -33.23
CA ILE A 354 -2.00 -21.67 -32.84
C ILE A 354 -1.75 -22.52 -34.08
N ASN A 355 -0.65 -23.27 -34.08
CA ASN A 355 -0.34 -24.20 -35.17
C ASN A 355 -1.41 -25.30 -35.25
N PRO A 356 -1.99 -25.58 -36.44
CA PRO A 356 -3.03 -26.58 -36.59
C PRO A 356 -2.52 -27.97 -36.22
N ILE A 357 -3.35 -28.74 -35.51
CA ILE A 357 -3.03 -30.11 -35.13
C ILE A 357 -3.20 -31.00 -36.37
N SER A 358 -2.06 -31.37 -36.97
CA SER A 358 -2.03 -32.31 -38.09
C SER A 358 -1.95 -33.74 -37.57
N HIS A 359 -3.07 -34.44 -37.45
CA HIS A 359 -3.07 -35.85 -37.08
C HIS A 359 -2.61 -36.71 -38.28
N ARG A 360 -1.34 -37.12 -38.28
CA ARG A 360 -0.73 -38.01 -39.29
C ARG A 360 -0.26 -39.30 -38.64
N HIS A 361 -1.18 -40.12 -38.18
CA HIS A 361 -0.89 -41.52 -37.82
C HIS A 361 -1.41 -42.43 -38.94
N SER A 362 -0.50 -43.14 -39.61
CA SER A 362 -0.81 -44.06 -40.71
C SER A 362 -1.34 -45.41 -40.23
N VAL A 363 -1.02 -45.79 -38.99
CA VAL A 363 -1.54 -46.99 -38.33
C VAL A 363 -2.37 -46.50 -37.16
N LYS A 364 -3.69 -46.73 -37.21
CA LYS A 364 -4.54 -46.57 -36.04
C LYS A 364 -4.10 -47.61 -35.03
N SER A 365 -3.53 -47.18 -33.91
CA SER A 365 -3.42 -48.05 -32.74
C SER A 365 -4.84 -48.55 -32.43
N GLN A 366 -5.05 -49.86 -32.41
CA GLN A 366 -6.32 -50.42 -31.93
C GLN A 366 -6.38 -50.15 -30.43
N GLU A 367 -6.98 -49.04 -30.06
CA GLU A 367 -7.46 -48.87 -28.68
C GLU A 367 -8.49 -49.97 -28.44
N PRO A 368 -8.41 -50.71 -27.31
CA PRO A 368 -9.37 -51.76 -26.99
C PRO A 368 -10.72 -51.11 -26.70
N LEU A 369 -11.47 -50.86 -27.77
CA LEU A 369 -12.86 -50.45 -27.69
C LEU A 369 -13.67 -51.71 -27.39
N PRO A 370 -14.51 -51.70 -26.35
CA PRO A 370 -15.43 -52.81 -26.09
C PRO A 370 -16.32 -53.04 -27.31
N ASP A 371 -16.63 -54.30 -27.61
CA ASP A 371 -17.57 -54.65 -28.67
C ASP A 371 -18.97 -54.14 -28.27
N ASP A 372 -19.75 -53.67 -29.26
CA ASP A 372 -21.10 -53.11 -29.05
C ASP A 372 -22.09 -54.13 -28.43
N ASP A 373 -21.69 -55.40 -28.30
CA ASP A 373 -22.44 -56.49 -27.65
C ASP A 373 -22.28 -56.51 -26.10
N GLU A 374 -21.50 -55.60 -25.49
CA GLU A 374 -21.44 -55.44 -24.03
C GLU A 374 -22.69 -54.73 -23.47
N GLU A 375 -23.47 -55.41 -22.63
CA GLU A 375 -24.70 -54.92 -21.97
C GLU A 375 -24.47 -53.83 -20.87
N PHE A 376 -23.46 -52.97 -21.02
CA PHE A 376 -23.18 -51.92 -20.04
C PHE A 376 -23.94 -50.62 -20.37
N GLU A 377 -25.00 -50.36 -19.60
CA GLU A 377 -25.74 -49.09 -19.66
C GLU A 377 -25.42 -48.20 -18.44
N LEU A 378 -25.24 -46.90 -18.69
CA LEU A 378 -25.13 -45.94 -17.59
C LEU A 378 -26.49 -45.76 -16.92
N PRO A 379 -26.56 -45.66 -15.58
CA PRO A 379 -27.82 -45.39 -14.87
C PRO A 379 -28.50 -44.11 -15.37
N GLU A 380 -29.84 -44.09 -15.43
CA GLU A 380 -30.64 -42.96 -15.93
C GLU A 380 -30.37 -41.63 -15.22
N LEU A 381 -29.93 -41.69 -13.95
CA LEU A 381 -29.59 -40.51 -13.15
C LEU A 381 -28.17 -39.97 -13.42
N LEU A 382 -27.39 -40.63 -14.26
CA LEU A 382 -26.00 -40.30 -14.50
C LEU A 382 -25.85 -39.44 -15.75
N GLU A 383 -25.63 -38.15 -15.54
CA GLU A 383 -25.37 -37.17 -16.58
C GLU A 383 -23.97 -36.54 -16.40
N PRO A 384 -23.42 -35.84 -17.42
CA PRO A 384 -22.21 -35.05 -17.24
C PRO A 384 -22.37 -34.04 -16.10
N PHE A 385 -21.39 -33.97 -15.19
CA PHE A 385 -21.49 -33.24 -13.93
C PHE A 385 -22.01 -31.79 -14.01
N LEU A 386 -21.65 -31.02 -15.05
CA LEU A 386 -21.98 -29.59 -15.19
C LEU A 386 -22.82 -29.31 -16.46
N LYS A 387 -23.67 -30.26 -16.87
CA LYS A 387 -24.51 -30.13 -18.08
C LYS A 387 -25.36 -28.86 -18.10
N ASP A 388 -25.84 -28.40 -16.95
CA ASP A 388 -26.69 -27.21 -16.83
C ASP A 388 -25.91 -25.88 -16.95
N SER A 389 -24.59 -25.90 -16.78
CA SER A 389 -23.76 -24.69 -16.79
C SER A 389 -23.13 -24.47 -18.17
N PRO A 390 -23.21 -23.27 -18.75
CA PRO A 390 -22.57 -22.99 -20.03
C PRO A 390 -21.05 -23.08 -19.92
N LEU A 391 -20.38 -23.44 -21.02
CA LEU A 391 -18.92 -23.61 -21.06
C LEU A 391 -18.17 -22.32 -20.72
N TYR A 392 -18.68 -21.17 -21.16
CA TYR A 392 -18.13 -19.85 -20.87
C TYR A 392 -19.25 -18.82 -20.69
N SER A 393 -18.87 -17.70 -20.09
CA SER A 393 -19.68 -16.51 -19.88
C SER A 393 -18.93 -15.28 -20.39
N ASP A 394 -19.58 -14.13 -20.46
CA ASP A 394 -19.00 -12.86 -20.92
C ASP A 394 -17.78 -12.42 -20.09
N HIS A 395 -17.65 -12.89 -18.85
CA HIS A 395 -16.53 -12.57 -17.96
C HIS A 395 -15.41 -13.63 -17.96
N THR A 396 -15.58 -14.75 -18.67
CA THR A 396 -14.61 -15.85 -18.65
C THR A 396 -13.28 -15.44 -19.28
N ALA A 397 -13.30 -14.82 -20.47
CA ALA A 397 -12.09 -14.37 -21.17
C ALA A 397 -11.31 -13.34 -20.33
N ASN A 398 -12.02 -12.35 -19.77
CA ASN A 398 -11.47 -11.35 -18.87
C ASN A 398 -10.85 -11.96 -17.61
N GLY A 399 -11.50 -12.96 -17.00
CA GLY A 399 -10.96 -13.69 -15.85
C GLY A 399 -9.67 -14.44 -16.17
N ILE A 400 -9.57 -15.05 -17.35
CA ILE A 400 -8.35 -15.71 -17.83
C ILE A 400 -7.24 -14.69 -18.08
N ALA A 401 -7.56 -13.54 -18.68
CA ALA A 401 -6.58 -12.47 -18.92
C ALA A 401 -6.00 -11.92 -17.59
N LEU A 402 -6.83 -11.77 -16.56
CA LEU A 402 -6.39 -11.32 -15.23
C LEU A 402 -5.42 -12.30 -14.56
N LEU A 403 -5.45 -13.60 -14.91
CA LEU A 403 -4.53 -14.59 -14.36
C LEU A 403 -3.07 -14.27 -14.70
N TRP A 404 -2.85 -13.75 -15.91
CA TRP A 404 -1.54 -13.37 -16.43
C TRP A 404 -1.23 -11.88 -16.29
N ALA A 405 -2.07 -11.13 -15.57
CA ALA A 405 -1.85 -9.72 -15.32
C ALA A 405 -0.73 -9.48 -14.28
N PRO A 406 0.03 -8.37 -14.37
CA PRO A 406 1.04 -8.05 -13.39
C PRO A 406 0.42 -7.79 -12.01
N ARG A 407 1.16 -8.08 -10.93
CA ARG A 407 0.77 -7.64 -9.58
C ARG A 407 0.62 -6.11 -9.60
N PRO A 408 -0.53 -5.54 -9.17
CA PRO A 408 -1.55 -6.12 -8.29
C PRO A 408 -2.80 -6.74 -8.95
N PHE A 409 -2.92 -6.76 -10.28
CA PHE A 409 -4.16 -7.07 -10.98
C PHE A 409 -4.53 -8.56 -10.99
N ASN A 410 -3.56 -9.44 -10.79
CA ASN A 410 -3.79 -10.89 -10.63
C ASN A 410 -4.37 -11.30 -9.25
N LEU A 411 -4.65 -10.35 -8.36
CA LEU A 411 -5.19 -10.61 -7.02
C LEU A 411 -6.62 -10.07 -6.89
N ARG A 412 -7.53 -10.89 -6.34
CA ARG A 412 -8.91 -10.47 -6.03
C ARG A 412 -9.04 -9.68 -4.74
N SER A 413 -8.07 -9.83 -3.84
CA SER A 413 -8.06 -9.15 -2.55
C SER A 413 -6.64 -8.82 -2.13
N GLY A 414 -6.51 -7.79 -1.30
CA GLY A 414 -5.21 -7.34 -0.86
C GLY A 414 -5.27 -6.40 0.34
N LYS A 415 -4.08 -5.94 0.74
CA LYS A 415 -3.93 -4.83 1.69
C LYS A 415 -3.78 -3.54 0.90
N THR A 416 -4.32 -2.45 1.46
CA THR A 416 -3.99 -1.12 0.96
C THR A 416 -2.52 -0.82 1.23
N ARG A 417 -1.93 0.00 0.37
CA ARG A 417 -0.54 0.44 0.49
C ARG A 417 -0.53 1.94 0.65
N ARG A 418 0.58 2.49 1.13
CA ARG A 418 0.73 3.96 1.10
C ARG A 418 0.92 4.40 -0.34
N ALA A 419 0.41 5.57 -0.71
CA ALA A 419 0.62 6.14 -2.04
C ALA A 419 2.11 6.19 -2.43
N LEU A 420 2.98 6.51 -1.46
CA LEU A 420 4.44 6.52 -1.61
C LEU A 420 5.07 5.15 -1.93
N ASP A 421 4.46 4.06 -1.48
CA ASP A 421 5.02 2.72 -1.61
C ASP A 421 4.71 2.09 -2.98
N ILE A 422 3.93 2.75 -3.84
CA ILE A 422 3.54 2.26 -5.17
C ILE A 422 4.40 2.92 -6.26
N PRO A 423 5.42 2.23 -6.79
CA PRO A 423 6.29 2.82 -7.80
C PRO A 423 5.74 2.58 -9.21
N LEU A 424 4.97 3.55 -9.71
CA LEU A 424 4.27 3.47 -11.02
C LEU A 424 5.21 3.15 -12.19
N VAL A 425 6.39 3.76 -12.24
CA VAL A 425 7.33 3.68 -13.36
C VAL A 425 8.43 2.63 -13.16
N LYS A 426 8.31 1.77 -12.13
CA LYS A 426 9.37 0.80 -11.78
C LYS A 426 9.63 -0.21 -12.89
N ASN A 427 8.59 -0.69 -13.55
CA ASN A 427 8.73 -1.71 -14.57
C ASN A 427 9.41 -1.17 -15.83
N TRP A 428 9.16 0.09 -16.19
CA TRP A 428 9.71 0.72 -17.39
C TRP A 428 11.23 0.69 -17.43
N TYR A 429 11.92 0.99 -16.32
CA TYR A 429 13.39 0.98 -16.29
C TYR A 429 13.97 -0.39 -15.90
N ARG A 430 13.13 -1.32 -15.43
CA ARG A 430 13.54 -2.72 -15.21
C ARG A 430 13.65 -3.48 -16.52
N GLU A 431 12.96 -3.03 -17.55
CA GLU A 431 13.08 -3.55 -18.91
C GLU A 431 14.26 -2.90 -19.65
N HIS A 432 14.63 -3.49 -20.79
CA HIS A 432 15.66 -2.88 -21.63
C HIS A 432 15.18 -1.56 -22.21
N CYS A 433 16.09 -0.59 -22.30
CA CYS A 433 15.76 0.69 -22.92
C CYS A 433 15.37 0.46 -24.40
N PRO A 434 14.24 1.03 -24.88
CA PRO A 434 13.83 0.87 -26.26
C PRO A 434 14.91 1.30 -27.27
N ALA A 435 15.01 0.57 -28.38
CA ALA A 435 15.95 0.90 -29.45
C ALA A 435 15.66 2.30 -30.02
N GLY A 436 16.71 3.02 -30.44
CA GLY A 436 16.60 4.37 -31.02
C GLY A 436 16.50 5.53 -30.02
N GLN A 437 16.39 5.27 -28.72
CA GLN A 437 16.39 6.34 -27.70
C GLN A 437 17.75 7.02 -27.57
N PRO A 438 17.83 8.34 -27.27
CA PRO A 438 19.10 9.06 -27.19
C PRO A 438 19.97 8.60 -26.01
N VAL A 439 21.29 8.83 -26.10
CA VAL A 439 22.29 8.45 -25.06
C VAL A 439 21.85 8.91 -23.66
N LYS A 440 21.31 10.12 -23.55
CA LYS A 440 20.79 10.68 -22.30
C LYS A 440 19.79 9.75 -21.61
N VAL A 441 18.82 9.21 -22.35
CA VAL A 441 17.78 8.32 -21.80
C VAL A 441 18.40 6.98 -21.43
N ARG A 442 19.27 6.42 -22.28
CA ARG A 442 19.96 5.15 -21.98
C ARG A 442 20.80 5.22 -20.69
N VAL A 443 21.49 6.33 -20.46
CA VAL A 443 22.24 6.57 -19.21
C VAL A 443 21.30 6.71 -18.01
N SER A 444 20.14 7.35 -18.16
CA SER A 444 19.13 7.43 -17.10
C SER A 444 18.61 6.05 -16.71
N TYR A 445 18.29 5.18 -17.68
CA TYR A 445 17.89 3.79 -17.41
C TYR A 445 18.95 3.04 -16.60
N GLN A 446 20.22 3.10 -17.02
CA GLN A 446 21.33 2.47 -16.29
C GLN A 446 21.48 3.00 -14.86
N LYS A 447 21.29 4.31 -14.63
CA LYS A 447 21.36 4.91 -13.28
C LYS A 447 20.18 4.46 -12.40
N LEU A 448 18.96 4.41 -12.93
CA LEU A 448 17.79 3.92 -12.20
C LEU A 448 17.94 2.44 -11.83
N LEU A 449 18.42 1.62 -12.76
CA LEU A 449 18.79 0.22 -12.48
C LEU A 449 19.86 0.12 -11.40
N LYS A 450 20.89 0.98 -11.44
CA LYS A 450 21.93 1.01 -10.41
C LYS A 450 21.34 1.29 -9.03
N TYR A 451 20.42 2.26 -8.90
CA TYR A 451 19.74 2.53 -7.63
C TYR A 451 18.87 1.36 -7.17
N TYR A 452 18.14 0.75 -8.09
CA TYR A 452 17.32 -0.44 -7.81
C TYR A 452 18.17 -1.59 -7.25
N VAL A 453 19.29 -1.91 -7.90
CA VAL A 453 20.22 -2.97 -7.48
C VAL A 453 20.89 -2.62 -6.14
N LEU A 454 21.32 -1.38 -5.94
CA LEU A 454 21.93 -0.95 -4.66
C LEU A 454 20.94 -1.03 -3.49
N ASN A 455 19.68 -0.66 -3.71
CA ASN A 455 18.61 -0.79 -2.72
C ASN A 455 18.38 -2.26 -2.35
N ALA A 456 18.35 -3.16 -3.34
CA ALA A 456 18.17 -4.58 -3.10
C ALA A 456 19.39 -5.22 -2.41
N LEU A 457 20.61 -4.85 -2.78
CA LEU A 457 21.84 -5.41 -2.24
C LEU A 457 22.09 -5.00 -0.79
N LYS A 458 21.82 -3.73 -0.44
CA LYS A 458 22.01 -3.20 0.91
C LYS A 458 20.79 -3.42 1.82
N HIS A 459 19.76 -4.10 1.33
CA HIS A 459 18.56 -4.37 2.11
C HIS A 459 18.88 -5.27 3.31
N ARG A 460 18.60 -4.77 4.52
CA ARG A 460 18.61 -5.56 5.75
C ARG A 460 17.16 -5.71 6.22
N PRO A 461 16.73 -6.91 6.64
CA PRO A 461 15.42 -7.08 7.25
C PRO A 461 15.22 -6.09 8.40
N PRO A 462 14.04 -5.45 8.51
CA PRO A 462 13.80 -4.49 9.57
C PRO A 462 13.92 -5.18 10.94
N LYS A 463 14.78 -4.63 11.81
CA LYS A 463 14.91 -5.13 13.17
C LYS A 463 13.59 -4.91 13.91
N ALA A 464 13.15 -5.90 14.70
CA ALA A 464 12.02 -5.71 15.59
C ALA A 464 12.33 -4.57 16.56
N GLN A 465 11.47 -3.56 16.62
CA GLN A 465 11.59 -2.40 17.49
C GLN A 465 10.26 -2.16 18.22
N LYS A 466 10.31 -1.58 19.41
CA LYS A 466 9.10 -1.14 20.11
C LYS A 466 8.43 -0.05 19.27
N LYS A 467 7.13 -0.23 18.97
CA LYS A 467 6.35 0.78 18.24
C LYS A 467 6.26 2.04 19.10
N SER A 468 7.04 3.07 18.76
CA SER A 468 6.87 4.42 19.27
C SER A 468 6.10 5.21 18.22
N ARG A 469 4.95 5.78 18.61
CA ARG A 469 4.18 6.66 17.71
C ARG A 469 4.24 8.07 18.28
N SER A 470 4.86 8.99 17.54
CA SER A 470 4.99 10.40 17.91
C SER A 470 3.64 11.12 18.04
N PHE A 471 2.64 10.68 17.28
CA PHE A 471 1.28 11.24 17.28
C PHE A 471 0.26 10.42 18.06
N ILE A 472 0.67 9.32 18.71
CA ILE A 472 -0.17 8.75 19.77
C ILE A 472 0.05 9.62 20.99
N TRP A 473 -1.03 10.25 21.45
CA TRP A 473 -1.16 10.75 22.80
C TRP A 473 -0.79 9.61 23.77
N THR A 474 0.45 9.61 24.26
CA THR A 474 0.71 9.03 25.58
C THR A 474 0.02 9.96 26.57
N PRO A 475 -0.96 9.48 27.36
CA PRO A 475 -1.34 10.21 28.55
C PRO A 475 -0.08 10.26 29.42
N LEU A 476 0.49 11.45 29.60
CA LEU A 476 1.30 11.73 30.77
C LEU A 476 0.36 12.09 31.90
#